data_AF-A0AA38UEW4-F1
#
_entry.id   AF-A0AA38UEW4-F1
#
_cell.length_a   1.000
_cell.length_b   1.000
_cell.length_c   1.000
_cell.angle_alpha   90.00
_cell.angle_beta   90.00
_cell.angle_gamma   90.00
#
_symmetry.space_group_name_H-M   'P 1'
#
loop_
_entity.id
_entity.type
_entity.pdbx_description
1 polymer ?
#
loop_
_entity_poly.entity_id
_entity_poly.type
_entity_poly.pdbx_seq_one_letter_code
_entity_poly.pdbx_strand_id
1 'polypeptide(L)'
;MGQFHDEIPDFLITWIQKQEVFWVATSPLSAEGHVNVSTKGLKGTFHIIDSKRVWYEDLTGSGVETISHLRENGRITILFNAFEGPPRIARLFGKGTVYEFGTTEYNELLPAQLRKPGSRAVIMMDVEKVGTSCGYGVPFFEFKGHREKYYNVASRFEQADLTAQQERTDKPSNHSFPEKGLRHYFVSHNATSIDGLPGLTVAHETPRDCSIVTQKESQIKRGILSSLAKSLGVNGSIDLLKMQELVDIRFLAGTIMGLVLATLPCNITCSSSHKSFGPHPRSSGVLPDRRREFFDEIPDFLISWLKQQQMFWTATAPLNGAGHVNLSPKCTRGTFHIVDQHRVWYEDMSGSGVETISHLKEPGNGRITVLFHAFEGPPRICRLFGTGTVHEYGSAEYNNFISPGTRVPGSRAVIVVDVHKVGTSCGYAIPFYQFKSHRNQLLQWAQKKESTDDDALKASNEPSSKGLYSYWKEHNARSIDGIAGLDSKTFEEAVNPFKTGDRVFTSDDEPSTTSIRKADPSAGSFWSNNMLDLKFLTGLILGVLATSMATRYV
;
A
#
# COMPACT_ATOMS: atom_id res chain seq x y z
N MET A 1 -13.56 -21.53 6.34
CA MET A 1 -12.29 -22.31 6.33
C MET A 1 -11.48 -21.84 5.15
N GLY A 2 -10.15 -22.00 5.20
CA GLY A 2 -9.32 -21.71 4.03
C GLY A 2 -9.59 -22.76 2.95
N GLN A 3 -9.59 -22.35 1.68
CA GLN A 3 -9.74 -23.27 0.55
C GLN A 3 -8.57 -23.10 -0.39
N PHE A 4 -8.14 -24.21 -0.99
CA PHE A 4 -7.08 -24.22 -1.99
C PHE A 4 -7.66 -24.61 -3.35
N HIS A 5 -7.13 -23.99 -4.39
CA HIS A 5 -7.45 -24.26 -5.78
C HIS A 5 -6.15 -24.36 -6.58
N ASP A 6 -6.15 -25.13 -7.66
CA ASP A 6 -4.98 -25.30 -8.54
C ASP A 6 -4.85 -24.16 -9.58
N GLU A 7 -5.86 -23.31 -9.68
CA GLU A 7 -5.91 -22.15 -10.56
C GLU A 7 -6.82 -21.06 -9.95
N ILE A 8 -6.76 -19.84 -10.50
CA ILE A 8 -7.61 -18.71 -10.07
C ILE A 8 -9.05 -18.99 -10.52
N PRO A 9 -10.00 -19.20 -9.59
CA PRO A 9 -11.40 -19.39 -9.95
C PRO A 9 -12.00 -18.10 -10.53
N ASP A 10 -12.95 -18.21 -11.46
CA ASP A 10 -13.57 -17.07 -12.15
C ASP A 10 -14.14 -16.00 -11.20
N PHE A 11 -14.75 -16.43 -10.08
CA PHE A 11 -15.31 -15.52 -9.08
C PHE A 11 -14.22 -14.69 -8.36
N LEU A 12 -12.98 -15.16 -8.33
CA LEU A 12 -11.84 -14.41 -7.79
C LEU A 12 -11.27 -13.45 -8.81
N ILE A 13 -11.25 -13.77 -10.11
CA ILE A 13 -10.72 -12.88 -11.16
C ILE A 13 -11.39 -11.51 -11.08
N THR A 14 -12.73 -11.49 -11.12
CA THR A 14 -13.51 -10.25 -11.06
C THR A 14 -13.29 -9.50 -9.73
N TRP A 15 -13.06 -10.22 -8.64
CA TRP A 15 -12.82 -9.61 -7.33
C TRP A 15 -11.39 -9.03 -7.21
N ILE A 16 -10.37 -9.74 -7.72
CA ILE A 16 -8.97 -9.33 -7.75
C ILE A 16 -8.82 -8.04 -8.56
N GLN A 17 -9.47 -7.96 -9.74
CA GLN A 17 -9.39 -6.78 -10.62
C GLN A 17 -9.98 -5.50 -10.00
N LYS A 18 -10.80 -5.61 -8.95
CA LYS A 18 -11.36 -4.46 -8.22
C LYS A 18 -10.45 -3.94 -7.12
N GLN A 19 -9.39 -4.67 -6.76
CA GLN A 19 -8.51 -4.26 -5.67
C GLN A 19 -7.55 -3.16 -6.13
N GLU A 20 -7.47 -2.07 -5.37
CA GLU A 20 -6.59 -0.93 -5.69
C GLU A 20 -5.16 -1.11 -5.16
N VAL A 21 -4.93 -2.16 -4.36
CA VAL A 21 -3.66 -2.47 -3.72
C VAL A 21 -3.50 -3.97 -3.53
N PHE A 22 -2.27 -4.44 -3.67
CA PHE A 22 -1.87 -5.82 -3.40
C PHE A 22 -0.47 -5.87 -2.78
N TRP A 23 -0.11 -7.02 -2.22
CA TRP A 23 1.18 -7.22 -1.58
C TRP A 23 1.91 -8.39 -2.22
N VAL A 24 3.22 -8.27 -2.34
CA VAL A 24 4.09 -9.28 -2.95
C VAL A 24 5.11 -9.71 -1.92
N ALA A 25 5.25 -11.01 -1.68
CA ALA A 25 6.33 -11.57 -0.89
C ALA A 25 7.22 -12.49 -1.74
N THR A 26 8.52 -12.41 -1.51
CA THR A 26 9.56 -13.26 -2.11
C THR A 26 10.62 -13.55 -1.05
N SER A 27 11.39 -14.63 -1.19
CA SER A 27 12.44 -14.94 -0.21
C SER A 27 13.71 -15.42 -0.91
N PRO A 28 14.90 -15.04 -0.41
CA PRO A 28 16.14 -15.66 -0.86
C PRO A 28 16.27 -17.08 -0.30
N LEU A 29 17.18 -17.86 -0.88
CA LEU A 29 17.51 -19.22 -0.42
C LEU A 29 18.33 -19.22 0.87
N SER A 30 19.16 -18.19 1.09
CA SER A 30 19.99 -18.09 2.30
C SER A 30 19.16 -18.00 3.58
N ALA A 31 19.51 -18.81 4.58
CA ALA A 31 18.91 -18.78 5.92
C ALA A 31 19.17 -17.46 6.68
N GLU A 32 20.21 -16.72 6.28
CA GLU A 32 20.53 -15.38 6.81
C GLU A 32 19.96 -14.24 5.94
N GLY A 33 19.37 -14.58 4.79
CA GLY A 33 18.78 -13.59 3.88
C GLY A 33 17.43 -13.08 4.37
N HIS A 34 17.00 -11.93 3.85
CA HIS A 34 15.81 -11.24 4.34
C HIS A 34 14.57 -11.60 3.50
N VAL A 35 13.54 -12.16 4.14
CA VAL A 35 12.25 -12.37 3.47
C VAL A 35 11.68 -11.00 3.07
N ASN A 36 11.36 -10.82 1.79
CA ASN A 36 10.83 -9.56 1.29
C ASN A 36 9.30 -9.56 1.32
N VAL A 37 8.73 -8.41 1.66
CA VAL A 37 7.32 -8.09 1.45
C VAL A 37 7.19 -6.65 0.97
N SER A 38 6.36 -6.42 -0.04
CA SER A 38 6.21 -5.11 -0.68
C SER A 38 4.77 -4.82 -1.10
N THR A 39 4.30 -3.62 -0.80
CA THR A 39 2.98 -3.12 -1.25
C THR A 39 3.07 -2.56 -2.67
N LYS A 40 2.06 -2.84 -3.50
CA LYS A 40 1.88 -2.31 -4.86
C LYS A 40 0.47 -1.72 -4.96
N GLY A 41 0.32 -0.48 -5.41
CA GLY A 41 -0.97 0.24 -5.33
C GLY A 41 -1.22 1.30 -6.39
N LEU A 42 -0.53 1.19 -7.53
CA LEU A 42 -0.75 2.07 -8.67
C LEU A 42 -1.78 1.46 -9.61
N LYS A 43 -2.67 2.31 -10.13
CA LYS A 43 -3.82 1.86 -10.91
C LYS A 43 -3.39 1.17 -12.20
N GLY A 44 -4.02 0.02 -12.47
CA GLY A 44 -3.85 -0.69 -13.74
C GLY A 44 -2.42 -1.16 -13.96
N THR A 45 -1.75 -1.63 -12.90
CA THR A 45 -0.44 -2.28 -12.97
C THR A 45 -0.52 -3.80 -12.77
N PHE A 46 -1.67 -4.36 -12.35
CA PHE A 46 -1.85 -5.80 -12.17
C PHE A 46 -2.77 -6.35 -13.26
N HIS A 47 -2.35 -7.44 -13.89
CA HIS A 47 -2.98 -8.00 -15.08
C HIS A 47 -3.12 -9.51 -14.94
N ILE A 48 -4.28 -10.04 -15.34
CA ILE A 48 -4.57 -11.47 -15.38
C ILE A 48 -4.62 -11.85 -16.86
N ILE A 49 -3.78 -12.81 -17.27
CA ILE A 49 -3.77 -13.35 -18.64
C ILE A 49 -4.82 -14.45 -18.74
N ASP A 50 -4.76 -15.40 -17.83
CA ASP A 50 -5.64 -16.55 -17.73
C ASP A 50 -5.73 -17.04 -16.26
N SER A 51 -6.40 -18.17 -16.00
CA SER A 51 -6.57 -18.72 -14.64
C SER A 51 -5.23 -19.11 -13.98
N LYS A 52 -4.14 -19.26 -14.73
CA LYS A 52 -2.84 -19.71 -14.24
C LYS A 52 -1.71 -18.73 -14.47
N ARG A 53 -1.94 -17.60 -15.15
CA ARG A 53 -0.88 -16.61 -15.41
C ARG A 53 -1.35 -15.20 -15.13
N VAL A 54 -0.54 -14.51 -14.35
CA VAL A 54 -0.73 -13.09 -14.02
C VAL A 54 0.59 -12.37 -14.18
N TRP A 55 0.55 -11.05 -14.36
CA TRP A 55 1.74 -10.24 -14.28
C TRP A 55 1.44 -8.89 -13.66
N TYR A 56 2.48 -8.22 -13.16
CA TYR A 56 2.37 -6.81 -12.81
C TYR A 56 3.53 -5.98 -13.35
N GLU A 57 3.22 -4.73 -13.69
CA GLU A 57 4.20 -3.71 -14.04
C GLU A 57 4.94 -3.29 -12.77
N ASP A 58 6.20 -3.69 -12.66
CA ASP A 58 7.07 -3.29 -11.56
C ASP A 58 7.66 -1.92 -11.86
N LEU A 59 7.17 -0.96 -11.08
CA LEU A 59 7.55 0.44 -11.17
C LEU A 59 8.74 0.72 -10.24
N THR A 60 9.60 1.63 -10.66
CA THR A 60 10.85 2.03 -10.00
C THR A 60 10.60 2.35 -8.53
N GLY A 61 11.32 1.65 -7.67
CA GLY A 61 11.35 1.89 -6.23
C GLY A 61 12.74 1.67 -5.68
N SER A 62 12.92 2.00 -4.41
CA SER A 62 14.21 1.97 -3.73
C SER A 62 14.76 0.57 -3.40
N GLY A 63 14.06 -0.49 -3.80
CA GLY A 63 14.47 -1.87 -3.57
C GLY A 63 14.30 -2.70 -4.84
N VAL A 64 14.99 -3.84 -4.89
CA VAL A 64 15.01 -4.77 -6.04
C VAL A 64 14.86 -6.23 -5.61
N GLU A 65 14.48 -6.46 -4.35
CA GLU A 65 14.42 -7.78 -3.71
C GLU A 65 13.53 -8.77 -4.47
N THR A 66 12.38 -8.32 -4.97
CA THR A 66 11.51 -9.19 -5.77
C THR A 66 12.24 -9.69 -7.02
N ILE A 67 12.85 -8.80 -7.80
CA ILE A 67 13.61 -9.18 -9.00
C ILE A 67 14.75 -10.13 -8.64
N SER A 68 15.52 -9.80 -7.60
CA SER A 68 16.66 -10.62 -7.16
C SER A 68 16.25 -12.02 -6.70
N HIS A 69 15.21 -12.14 -5.87
CA HIS A 69 14.75 -13.45 -5.39
C HIS A 69 14.14 -14.28 -6.52
N LEU A 70 13.45 -13.64 -7.47
CA LEU A 70 12.93 -14.34 -8.65
C LEU A 70 14.04 -14.89 -9.54
N ARG A 71 15.10 -14.11 -9.77
CA ARG A 71 16.29 -14.57 -10.51
C ARG A 71 17.00 -15.74 -9.81
N GLU A 72 17.03 -15.74 -8.48
CA GLU A 72 17.66 -16.81 -7.71
C GLU A 72 16.83 -18.10 -7.69
N ASN A 73 15.52 -18.01 -7.39
CA ASN A 73 14.71 -19.19 -7.10
C ASN A 73 13.24 -19.12 -7.56
N GLY A 74 12.81 -17.98 -8.11
CA GLY A 74 11.48 -17.80 -8.69
C GLY A 74 10.33 -17.73 -7.68
N ARG A 75 10.52 -17.95 -6.37
CA ARG A 75 9.38 -18.05 -5.45
C ARG A 75 8.71 -16.72 -5.17
N ILE A 76 7.40 -16.67 -5.35
CA ILE A 76 6.58 -15.48 -5.15
C ILE A 76 5.22 -15.82 -4.57
N THR A 77 4.69 -14.90 -3.78
CA THR A 77 3.29 -14.91 -3.36
C THR A 77 2.69 -13.53 -3.50
N ILE A 78 1.52 -13.45 -4.13
CA ILE A 78 0.75 -12.22 -4.29
C ILE A 78 -0.51 -12.31 -3.43
N LEU A 79 -0.71 -11.34 -2.55
CA LEU A 79 -1.85 -11.28 -1.64
C LEU A 79 -2.79 -10.12 -1.99
N PHE A 80 -4.09 -10.41 -1.90
CA PHE A 80 -5.20 -9.46 -1.95
C PHE A 80 -6.07 -9.61 -0.71
N ASN A 81 -6.65 -8.51 -0.22
CA ASN A 81 -7.65 -8.56 0.86
C ASN A 81 -8.79 -7.54 0.68
N ALA A 82 -9.98 -7.88 1.15
CA ALA A 82 -11.15 -7.01 1.06
C ALA A 82 -11.18 -5.97 2.18
N PHE A 83 -10.97 -4.70 1.81
CA PHE A 83 -11.18 -3.54 2.70
C PHE A 83 -12.63 -3.07 2.76
N GLU A 84 -13.45 -3.48 1.81
CA GLU A 84 -14.88 -3.15 1.74
C GLU A 84 -15.69 -4.42 1.45
N GLY A 85 -16.99 -4.36 1.75
CA GLY A 85 -17.89 -5.49 1.55
C GLY A 85 -17.53 -6.73 2.39
N PRO A 86 -17.95 -7.93 1.94
CA PRO A 86 -17.68 -9.18 2.64
C PRO A 86 -16.16 -9.44 2.82
N PRO A 87 -15.73 -9.90 3.99
CA PRO A 87 -14.32 -10.14 4.25
C PRO A 87 -13.79 -11.28 3.38
N ARG A 88 -12.57 -11.10 2.85
CA ARG A 88 -11.89 -12.07 2.00
C ARG A 88 -10.40 -11.78 1.95
N ILE A 89 -9.60 -12.84 1.88
CA ILE A 89 -8.18 -12.79 1.50
C ILE A 89 -7.96 -13.82 0.39
N ALA A 90 -7.21 -13.46 -0.65
CA ALA A 90 -6.71 -14.40 -1.65
C ALA A 90 -5.19 -14.32 -1.72
N ARG A 91 -4.54 -15.48 -1.85
CA ARG A 91 -3.10 -15.61 -2.08
C ARG A 91 -2.88 -16.41 -3.35
N LEU A 92 -2.11 -15.85 -4.27
CA LEU A 92 -1.58 -16.55 -5.42
C LEU A 92 -0.18 -17.00 -5.07
N PHE A 93 0.07 -18.30 -5.13
CA PHE A 93 1.37 -18.92 -4.91
C PHE A 93 1.91 -19.42 -6.25
N GLY A 94 3.20 -19.27 -6.48
CA GLY A 94 3.81 -19.82 -7.69
C GLY A 94 5.21 -19.31 -8.00
N LYS A 95 5.53 -19.30 -9.30
CA LYS A 95 6.87 -19.00 -9.81
C LYS A 95 6.85 -17.74 -10.66
N GLY A 96 7.76 -16.82 -10.36
CA GLY A 96 7.89 -15.56 -11.06
C GLY A 96 9.06 -15.53 -12.04
N THR A 97 8.87 -14.82 -13.15
CA THR A 97 9.92 -14.49 -14.13
C THR A 97 9.97 -12.99 -14.34
N VAL A 98 11.18 -12.46 -14.55
CA VAL A 98 11.42 -11.02 -14.73
C VAL A 98 11.69 -10.74 -16.20
N TYR A 99 10.89 -9.85 -16.79
CA TYR A 99 11.18 -9.25 -18.09
C TYR A 99 11.56 -7.79 -17.86
N GLU A 100 12.82 -7.45 -18.06
CA GLU A 100 13.31 -6.09 -17.79
C GLU A 100 12.87 -5.11 -18.87
N PHE A 101 12.67 -3.85 -18.48
CA PHE A 101 12.35 -2.78 -19.40
C PHE A 101 13.36 -2.75 -20.55
N GLY A 102 12.88 -2.88 -21.80
CA GLY A 102 13.69 -2.86 -23.02
C GLY A 102 13.96 -4.24 -23.64
N THR A 103 13.64 -5.35 -22.97
CA THR A 103 13.66 -6.68 -23.60
C THR A 103 12.47 -6.89 -24.52
N THR A 104 12.55 -7.88 -25.41
CA THR A 104 11.48 -8.23 -26.35
C THR A 104 10.19 -8.62 -25.60
N GLU A 105 10.31 -9.49 -24.61
CA GLU A 105 9.18 -10.01 -23.81
C GLU A 105 8.47 -8.89 -23.04
N TYR A 106 9.24 -7.93 -22.52
CA TYR A 106 8.68 -6.75 -21.89
C TYR A 106 7.87 -5.92 -22.89
N ASN A 107 8.45 -5.63 -24.06
CA ASN A 107 7.84 -4.75 -25.06
C ASN A 107 6.58 -5.38 -25.72
N GLU A 108 6.51 -6.71 -25.80
CA GLU A 108 5.33 -7.45 -26.25
C GLU A 108 4.14 -7.28 -25.29
N LEU A 109 4.39 -7.32 -23.99
CA LEU A 109 3.35 -7.17 -22.96
C LEU A 109 3.00 -5.70 -22.69
N LEU A 110 4.01 -4.82 -22.71
CA LEU A 110 3.89 -3.45 -22.29
C LEU A 110 4.63 -2.50 -23.26
N PRO A 111 4.07 -2.30 -24.47
CA PRO A 111 4.64 -1.39 -25.45
C PRO A 111 4.68 0.06 -24.94
N ALA A 112 5.53 0.89 -25.55
CA ALA A 112 5.86 2.23 -25.07
C ALA A 112 4.63 3.13 -24.81
N GLN A 113 3.53 2.94 -25.55
CA GLN A 113 2.30 3.75 -25.42
C GLN A 113 1.45 3.37 -24.19
N LEU A 114 1.60 2.15 -23.68
CA LEU A 114 0.88 1.64 -22.50
C LEU A 114 1.72 1.71 -21.22
N ARG A 115 3.04 1.75 -21.37
CA ARG A 115 4.01 1.84 -20.28
C ARG A 115 3.77 3.07 -19.42
N LYS A 116 3.80 2.90 -18.10
CA LYS A 116 3.73 4.01 -17.16
C LYS A 116 5.13 4.57 -16.85
N PRO A 117 5.24 5.87 -16.54
CA PRO A 117 6.51 6.46 -16.12
C PRO A 117 7.10 5.71 -14.92
N GLY A 118 8.40 5.43 -14.98
CA GLY A 118 9.12 4.68 -13.95
C GLY A 118 9.03 3.16 -14.11
N SER A 119 8.38 2.61 -15.14
CA SER A 119 8.42 1.16 -15.33
C SER A 119 9.83 0.64 -15.57
N ARG A 120 10.20 -0.43 -14.84
CA ARG A 120 11.53 -1.04 -14.90
C ARG A 120 11.50 -2.54 -15.23
N ALA A 121 10.38 -3.22 -14.99
CA ALA A 121 10.21 -4.61 -15.35
C ALA A 121 8.74 -4.99 -15.42
N VAL A 122 8.44 -6.08 -16.13
CA VAL A 122 7.24 -6.88 -15.96
C VAL A 122 7.61 -8.07 -15.10
N ILE A 123 6.84 -8.31 -14.04
CA ILE A 123 6.96 -9.50 -13.21
C ILE A 123 5.84 -10.44 -13.61
N MET A 124 6.18 -11.43 -14.43
CA MET A 124 5.30 -12.54 -14.79
C MET A 124 5.24 -13.53 -13.63
N MET A 125 4.07 -14.14 -13.40
CA MET A 125 3.89 -15.20 -12.42
C MET A 125 3.03 -16.32 -13.01
N ASP A 126 3.59 -17.52 -13.04
CA ASP A 126 2.87 -18.77 -13.19
C ASP A 126 2.29 -19.17 -11.83
N VAL A 127 0.96 -19.21 -11.75
CA VAL A 127 0.21 -19.55 -10.54
C VAL A 127 0.14 -21.07 -10.41
N GLU A 128 0.69 -21.59 -9.33
CA GLU A 128 0.73 -23.01 -9.01
C GLU A 128 -0.38 -23.39 -8.01
N LYS A 129 -0.78 -22.44 -7.15
CA LYS A 129 -1.83 -22.66 -6.14
C LYS A 129 -2.48 -21.35 -5.74
N VAL A 130 -3.77 -21.40 -5.43
CA VAL A 130 -4.54 -20.27 -4.93
C VAL A 130 -5.13 -20.61 -3.57
N GLY A 131 -4.82 -19.81 -2.55
CA GLY A 131 -5.40 -19.94 -1.22
C GLY A 131 -6.42 -18.83 -0.96
N THR A 132 -7.65 -19.19 -0.63
CA THR A 132 -8.67 -18.24 -0.13
C THR A 132 -8.86 -18.41 1.38
N SER A 133 -9.08 -17.31 2.09
CA SER A 133 -9.39 -17.33 3.53
C SER A 133 -10.38 -16.23 3.90
N CYS A 134 -11.00 -16.36 5.07
CA CYS A 134 -12.19 -15.57 5.43
C CYS A 134 -11.92 -14.08 5.65
N GLY A 135 -10.71 -13.67 6.04
CA GLY A 135 -10.38 -12.26 6.23
C GLY A 135 -11.16 -11.55 7.36
N TYR A 136 -11.73 -12.29 8.31
CA TYR A 136 -12.64 -11.77 9.34
C TYR A 136 -12.05 -10.70 10.27
N GLY A 137 -10.72 -10.60 10.34
CA GLY A 137 -10.04 -9.54 11.08
C GLY A 137 -9.68 -8.32 10.24
N VAL A 138 -9.67 -8.40 8.90
CA VAL A 138 -9.24 -7.30 8.03
C VAL A 138 -10.19 -6.12 8.22
N PRO A 139 -9.71 -4.94 8.63
CA PRO A 139 -10.57 -3.79 8.94
C PRO A 139 -11.27 -3.22 7.70
N PHE A 140 -12.26 -2.37 7.93
CA PHE A 140 -12.88 -1.59 6.88
C PHE A 140 -12.06 -0.34 6.57
N PHE A 141 -11.74 -0.17 5.29
CA PHE A 141 -11.14 1.04 4.76
C PHE A 141 -11.92 1.51 3.53
N GLU A 142 -12.17 2.81 3.43
CA GLU A 142 -12.77 3.43 2.26
C GLU A 142 -11.69 3.98 1.33
N PHE A 143 -11.69 3.57 0.06
CA PHE A 143 -10.76 4.09 -0.93
C PHE A 143 -11.04 5.58 -1.22
N LYS A 144 -10.00 6.41 -1.23
CA LYS A 144 -10.10 7.86 -1.48
C LYS A 144 -9.42 8.31 -2.77
N GLY A 145 -8.56 7.48 -3.36
CA GLY A 145 -7.86 7.78 -4.61
C GLY A 145 -6.38 7.40 -4.60
N HIS A 146 -5.75 7.37 -5.77
CA HIS A 146 -4.32 7.11 -5.88
C HIS A 146 -3.47 8.35 -5.57
N ARG A 147 -2.20 8.12 -5.23
CA ARG A 147 -1.21 9.18 -5.04
C ARG A 147 -0.55 9.55 -6.36
N GLU A 148 -0.74 10.78 -6.82
CA GLU A 148 -0.06 11.33 -8.00
C GLU A 148 1.45 11.53 -7.80
N LYS A 149 1.92 11.53 -6.55
CA LYS A 149 3.32 11.84 -6.21
C LYS A 149 4.31 10.91 -6.93
N TYR A 150 3.96 9.63 -7.12
CA TYR A 150 4.79 8.68 -7.82
C TYR A 150 5.08 9.12 -9.27
N TYR A 151 4.03 9.32 -10.07
CA TYR A 151 4.18 9.67 -11.47
C TYR A 151 4.88 11.01 -11.66
N ASN A 152 4.64 11.98 -10.79
CA ASN A 152 5.36 13.26 -10.83
C ASN A 152 6.88 13.10 -10.61
N VAL A 153 7.30 12.16 -9.76
CA VAL A 153 8.73 11.88 -9.52
C VAL A 153 9.31 11.07 -10.68
N ALA A 154 8.65 9.99 -11.09
CA ALA A 154 9.11 9.13 -12.18
C ALA A 154 9.24 9.90 -13.51
N SER A 155 8.25 10.74 -13.85
CA SER A 155 8.29 11.56 -15.07
C SER A 155 9.44 12.56 -15.08
N ARG A 156 9.87 13.06 -13.91
CA ARG A 156 11.03 13.95 -13.80
C ARG A 156 12.34 13.21 -14.06
N PHE A 157 12.47 11.98 -13.56
CA PHE A 157 13.63 11.13 -13.85
C PHE A 157 13.71 10.82 -15.35
N GLU A 158 12.58 10.46 -15.97
CA GLU A 158 12.53 10.19 -17.42
C GLU A 158 12.81 11.43 -18.27
N GLN A 159 12.27 12.59 -17.90
CA GLN A 159 12.53 13.84 -18.62
C GLN A 159 14.02 14.19 -18.60
N ALA A 160 14.73 13.91 -17.50
CA ALA A 160 16.17 14.12 -17.43
C ALA A 160 16.90 13.20 -18.41
N ASP A 161 16.54 11.92 -18.47
CA ASP A 161 17.11 10.97 -19.44
C ASP A 161 16.86 11.41 -20.89
N LEU A 162 15.64 11.83 -21.23
CA LEU A 162 15.31 12.30 -22.58
C LEU A 162 16.06 13.57 -22.97
N THR A 163 16.18 14.54 -22.06
CA THR A 163 16.94 15.78 -22.31
C THR A 163 18.40 15.46 -22.61
N ALA A 164 19.01 14.59 -21.81
CA ALA A 164 20.39 14.13 -22.03
C ALA A 164 20.56 13.29 -23.30
N GLN A 165 19.52 12.60 -23.79
CA GLN A 165 19.55 11.90 -25.08
C GLN A 165 19.50 12.86 -26.27
N GLN A 166 18.70 13.94 -26.18
CA GLN A 166 18.61 14.98 -27.22
C GLN A 166 19.93 15.75 -27.35
N GLU A 167 20.56 16.10 -26.23
CA GLU A 167 21.87 16.76 -26.24
C GLU A 167 22.98 15.86 -26.81
N ARG A 168 22.86 14.53 -26.63
CA ARG A 168 23.81 13.55 -27.19
C ARG A 168 23.74 13.42 -28.71
N THR A 169 22.55 13.50 -29.30
CA THR A 169 22.43 13.53 -30.77
C THR A 169 23.14 14.72 -31.40
N ASP A 170 23.31 15.80 -30.64
CA ASP A 170 24.03 17.00 -31.09
C ASP A 170 25.54 16.94 -30.79
N LYS A 171 25.99 16.09 -29.85
CA LYS A 171 27.41 15.93 -29.44
C LYS A 171 27.72 14.47 -29.00
N PRO A 172 28.40 13.66 -29.83
CA PRO A 172 28.49 12.20 -29.63
C PRO A 172 29.52 11.71 -28.60
N SER A 173 30.00 12.54 -27.67
CA SER A 173 31.26 12.25 -26.94
C SER A 173 31.16 11.92 -25.45
N ASN A 174 29.99 11.63 -24.87
CA ASN A 174 29.98 11.11 -23.49
C ASN A 174 28.88 10.06 -23.21
N HIS A 175 29.29 8.90 -22.72
CA HIS A 175 28.42 7.77 -22.33
C HIS A 175 27.72 7.98 -20.97
N SER A 176 27.83 9.16 -20.36
CA SER A 176 27.21 9.44 -19.06
C SER A 176 25.70 9.64 -19.20
N PHE A 177 24.93 8.90 -18.41
CA PHE A 177 23.52 9.19 -18.16
C PHE A 177 23.42 10.23 -17.03
N PRO A 178 22.38 11.09 -17.03
CA PRO A 178 22.26 12.15 -16.04
C PRO A 178 22.07 11.56 -14.63
N GLU A 179 22.71 12.15 -13.62
CA GLU A 179 22.59 11.71 -12.21
C GLU A 179 21.12 11.69 -11.72
N LYS A 180 20.29 12.53 -12.33
CA LYS A 180 18.85 12.63 -12.06
C LYS A 180 18.00 11.87 -13.09
N GLY A 181 18.57 10.89 -13.78
CA GLY A 181 17.88 9.98 -14.70
C GLY A 181 17.44 8.67 -14.05
N LEU A 182 16.49 7.96 -14.66
CA LEU A 182 16.10 6.62 -14.23
C LEU A 182 17.24 5.62 -14.40
N ARG A 183 18.00 5.71 -15.49
CA ARG A 183 19.14 4.80 -15.73
C ARG A 183 20.17 4.89 -14.61
N HIS A 184 20.54 6.11 -14.23
CA HIS A 184 21.44 6.32 -13.11
C HIS A 184 20.86 5.73 -11.83
N TYR A 185 19.57 5.95 -11.57
CA TYR A 185 18.88 5.36 -10.40
C TYR A 185 18.93 3.82 -10.40
N PHE A 186 18.68 3.18 -11.54
CA PHE A 186 18.72 1.72 -11.65
C PHE A 186 20.10 1.15 -11.37
N VAL A 187 21.14 1.72 -11.97
CA VAL A 187 22.52 1.26 -11.76
C VAL A 187 22.97 1.47 -10.31
N SER A 188 22.60 2.60 -9.70
CA SER A 188 23.07 2.95 -8.35
C SER A 188 22.26 2.32 -7.21
N HIS A 189 20.97 2.02 -7.42
CA HIS A 189 20.07 1.59 -6.34
C HIS A 189 19.35 0.26 -6.60
N ASN A 190 19.34 -0.25 -7.83
CA ASN A 190 18.58 -1.46 -8.19
C ASN A 190 19.44 -2.54 -8.85
N ALA A 191 20.76 -2.39 -8.92
CA ALA A 191 21.67 -3.42 -9.42
C ALA A 191 21.81 -4.61 -8.46
N THR A 192 21.55 -4.41 -7.16
CA THR A 192 21.77 -5.44 -6.13
C THR A 192 20.75 -5.30 -5.00
N SER A 193 20.28 -6.43 -4.45
CA SER A 193 19.42 -6.45 -3.26
C SER A 193 20.19 -6.13 -1.98
N ILE A 194 19.47 -5.99 -0.86
CA ILE A 194 20.09 -5.84 0.48
C ILE A 194 20.94 -7.03 0.90
N ASP A 195 20.70 -8.19 0.31
CA ASP A 195 21.41 -9.44 0.58
C ASP A 195 22.56 -9.69 -0.41
N GLY A 196 22.88 -8.71 -1.26
CA GLY A 196 23.94 -8.85 -2.25
C GLY A 196 23.53 -9.63 -3.50
N LEU A 197 22.26 -10.00 -3.66
CA LEU A 197 21.80 -10.75 -4.83
C LEU A 197 21.65 -9.85 -6.06
N PRO A 198 21.99 -10.32 -7.28
CA PRO A 198 21.84 -9.54 -8.52
C PRO A 198 20.40 -9.05 -8.72
N GLY A 199 20.24 -7.77 -9.05
CA GLY A 199 18.96 -7.12 -9.31
C GLY A 199 18.72 -6.92 -10.81
N LEU A 200 18.49 -5.66 -11.20
CA LEU A 200 18.40 -5.27 -12.61
C LEU A 200 19.74 -5.49 -13.30
N THR A 201 19.70 -6.13 -14.46
CA THR A 201 20.89 -6.41 -15.29
C THR A 201 21.07 -5.41 -16.41
N VAL A 202 19.97 -4.80 -16.87
CA VAL A 202 19.98 -3.87 -17.99
C VAL A 202 19.39 -2.52 -17.57
N ALA A 203 20.15 -1.45 -17.83
CA ALA A 203 19.67 -0.08 -17.68
C ALA A 203 19.38 0.51 -19.07
N HIS A 204 18.31 0.02 -19.71
CA HIS A 204 17.88 0.44 -21.04
C HIS A 204 17.50 1.93 -21.09
N GLU A 205 17.58 2.52 -22.29
CA GLU A 205 17.26 3.93 -22.51
C GLU A 205 15.75 4.17 -22.47
N THR A 206 15.33 5.28 -21.86
CA THR A 206 13.94 5.74 -21.96
C THR A 206 13.59 5.96 -23.44
N PRO A 207 12.53 5.36 -23.99
CA PRO A 207 12.22 5.46 -25.42
C PRO A 207 11.76 6.89 -25.74
N ARG A 208 12.20 7.46 -26.86
CA ARG A 208 11.89 8.84 -27.27
C ARG A 208 10.42 9.04 -27.62
N ASP A 209 9.81 7.97 -28.10
CA ASP A 209 8.43 7.78 -28.52
C ASP A 209 7.54 7.28 -27.38
N CYS A 210 8.09 7.14 -26.17
CA CYS A 210 7.26 7.05 -24.99
C CYS A 210 6.51 8.37 -24.87
N SER A 211 5.19 8.33 -24.99
CA SER A 211 4.35 9.40 -24.51
C SER A 211 4.60 9.50 -23.01
N ILE A 212 5.54 10.35 -22.57
CA ILE A 212 5.45 10.93 -21.24
C ILE A 212 4.05 11.47 -21.24
N VAL A 213 3.16 10.80 -20.51
CA VAL A 213 1.77 11.15 -20.43
C VAL A 213 1.73 12.53 -19.79
N THR A 214 1.87 13.53 -20.64
CA THR A 214 1.42 14.90 -20.51
C THR A 214 -0.12 14.86 -20.52
N GLN A 215 -0.74 13.98 -19.73
CA GLN A 215 -2.16 14.11 -19.41
C GLN A 215 -2.36 15.45 -18.73
N LYS A 216 -1.40 15.92 -17.92
CA LYS A 216 -1.47 17.25 -17.31
C LYS A 216 -1.41 18.36 -18.35
N GLU A 217 -0.45 18.39 -19.27
CA GLU A 217 -0.43 19.46 -20.28
C GLU A 217 -1.59 19.35 -21.27
N SER A 218 -2.00 18.15 -21.69
CA SER A 218 -3.11 18.01 -22.64
C SER A 218 -4.49 18.23 -22.01
N GLN A 219 -4.70 17.92 -20.73
CA GLN A 219 -5.93 18.24 -20.00
C GLN A 219 -5.97 19.71 -19.57
N ILE A 220 -4.85 20.29 -19.13
CA ILE A 220 -4.78 21.72 -18.82
C ILE A 220 -4.95 22.53 -20.10
N LYS A 221 -4.28 22.18 -21.21
CA LYS A 221 -4.47 22.82 -22.51
C LYS A 221 -5.91 22.68 -22.99
N ARG A 222 -6.53 21.48 -22.91
CA ARG A 222 -7.95 21.27 -23.28
C ARG A 222 -8.93 22.01 -22.36
N GLY A 223 -8.67 22.05 -21.05
CA GLY A 223 -9.47 22.78 -20.07
C GLY A 223 -9.41 24.29 -20.25
N ILE A 224 -8.23 24.83 -20.55
CA ILE A 224 -8.04 26.26 -20.84
C ILE A 224 -8.66 26.61 -22.20
N LEU A 225 -8.40 25.83 -23.25
CA LEU A 225 -8.97 26.05 -24.59
C LEU A 225 -10.50 25.96 -24.60
N SER A 226 -11.09 25.00 -23.87
CA SER A 226 -12.55 24.88 -23.76
C SER A 226 -13.18 26.03 -22.97
N SER A 227 -12.51 26.52 -21.93
CA SER A 227 -12.94 27.70 -21.16
C SER A 227 -12.87 28.98 -22.00
N LEU A 228 -11.79 29.14 -22.80
CA LEU A 228 -11.60 30.28 -23.71
C LEU A 228 -12.60 30.27 -24.87
N ALA A 229 -12.88 29.11 -25.47
CA ALA A 229 -13.87 28.98 -26.53
C ALA A 229 -15.29 29.32 -26.02
N LYS A 230 -15.61 28.95 -24.77
CA LYS A 230 -16.87 29.32 -24.11
C LYS A 230 -16.98 30.81 -23.81
N SER A 231 -15.90 31.46 -23.37
CA SER A 231 -15.92 32.90 -23.08
C SER A 231 -15.97 33.77 -24.35
N LEU A 232 -15.48 33.25 -25.48
CA LEU A 232 -15.49 33.91 -26.78
C LEU A 232 -16.74 33.58 -27.64
N GLY A 233 -17.66 32.75 -27.14
CA GLY A 233 -18.94 32.47 -27.81
C GLY A 233 -18.84 31.67 -29.12
N VAL A 234 -17.74 30.94 -29.34
CA VAL A 234 -17.52 30.19 -30.58
C VAL A 234 -18.13 28.78 -30.47
N ASN A 235 -19.31 28.59 -31.06
CA ASN A 235 -19.93 27.28 -31.22
C ASN A 235 -19.70 26.76 -32.66
N GLY A 236 -18.77 25.82 -32.83
CA GLY A 236 -18.57 25.12 -34.10
C GLY A 236 -17.15 24.61 -34.28
N SER A 237 -17.02 23.42 -34.88
CA SER A 237 -15.78 22.72 -35.20
C SER A 237 -14.86 23.57 -36.08
N ILE A 238 -13.86 24.18 -35.45
CA ILE A 238 -12.71 24.79 -36.12
C ILE A 238 -11.52 23.86 -35.90
N ASP A 239 -10.77 23.58 -36.98
CA ASP A 239 -9.55 22.79 -36.95
C ASP A 239 -8.56 23.31 -35.89
N LEU A 240 -8.48 22.58 -34.77
CA LEU A 240 -7.65 22.91 -33.60
C LEU A 240 -6.15 23.04 -33.93
N LEU A 241 -5.71 22.51 -35.08
CA LEU A 241 -4.33 22.56 -35.54
C LEU A 241 -3.87 23.98 -35.94
N LYS A 242 -4.77 24.88 -36.38
CA LYS A 242 -4.40 26.24 -36.82
C LYS A 242 -4.27 27.27 -35.68
N MET A 243 -4.79 26.98 -34.49
CA MET A 243 -4.63 27.84 -33.31
C MET A 243 -3.33 27.58 -32.53
N GLN A 244 -2.61 26.51 -32.87
CA GLN A 244 -1.41 26.08 -32.17
C GLN A 244 -0.19 26.99 -32.45
N GLU A 245 -0.22 27.78 -33.53
CA GLU A 245 0.88 28.67 -33.93
C GLU A 245 0.75 30.13 -33.46
N LEU A 246 -0.42 30.57 -32.96
CA LEU A 246 -0.71 32.01 -32.84
C LEU A 246 -0.60 32.63 -31.44
N VAL A 247 -0.36 31.86 -30.37
CA VAL A 247 -0.34 32.44 -29.01
C VAL A 247 0.79 31.86 -28.16
N ASP A 248 1.85 32.65 -27.97
CA ASP A 248 2.82 32.40 -26.91
C ASP A 248 2.16 32.70 -25.55
N ILE A 249 1.72 31.64 -24.88
CA ILE A 249 1.01 31.69 -23.59
C ILE A 249 1.82 32.42 -22.51
N ARG A 250 3.15 32.48 -22.62
CA ARG A 250 4.02 33.24 -21.69
C ARG A 250 3.77 34.74 -21.80
N PHE A 251 3.49 35.23 -23.00
CA PHE A 251 3.18 36.64 -23.25
C PHE A 251 1.82 37.01 -22.66
N LEU A 252 0.79 36.19 -22.88
CA LEU A 252 -0.57 36.43 -22.38
C LEU A 252 -0.65 36.38 -20.84
N ALA A 253 0.04 35.42 -20.22
CA ALA A 253 0.13 35.33 -18.76
C ALA A 253 0.88 36.51 -18.14
N GLY A 254 1.94 37.00 -18.81
CA GLY A 254 2.68 38.19 -18.41
C GLY A 254 1.84 39.46 -18.41
N THR A 255 1.01 39.65 -19.44
CA THR A 255 0.13 40.83 -19.57
C THR A 255 -0.97 40.83 -18.51
N ILE A 256 -1.56 39.67 -18.20
CA ILE A 256 -2.60 39.55 -17.16
C ILE A 256 -2.01 39.79 -15.77
N MET A 257 -0.82 39.25 -15.48
CA MET A 257 -0.13 39.46 -14.19
C MET A 257 0.27 40.93 -13.98
N GLY A 258 0.71 41.62 -15.04
CA GLY A 258 1.03 43.05 -15.01
C GLY A 258 -0.17 43.95 -14.74
N LEU A 259 -1.34 43.62 -15.32
CA LEU A 259 -2.60 44.34 -15.08
C LEU A 259 -3.13 44.15 -13.66
N VAL A 260 -2.97 42.96 -13.08
CA VAL A 260 -3.39 42.70 -11.68
C VAL A 260 -2.51 43.46 -10.69
N LEU A 261 -1.19 43.52 -10.90
CA LEU A 261 -0.27 44.25 -10.02
C LEU A 261 -0.46 45.77 -10.09
N ALA A 262 -0.93 46.32 -11.21
CA ALA A 262 -1.21 47.74 -11.38
C ALA A 262 -2.50 48.23 -10.68
N THR A 263 -3.35 47.32 -10.21
CA THR A 263 -4.68 47.66 -9.64
C THR A 263 -4.77 47.51 -8.12
N LEU A 264 -3.66 47.17 -7.44
CA LEU A 264 -3.63 47.09 -5.98
C LEU A 264 -3.27 48.46 -5.36
N PRO A 265 -4.13 49.04 -4.51
CA PRO A 265 -3.80 50.28 -3.82
C PRO A 265 -2.68 50.05 -2.79
N CYS A 266 -1.58 50.80 -2.95
CA CYS A 266 -0.45 50.83 -2.04
C CYS A 266 -0.84 51.61 -0.77
N ASN A 267 -1.15 50.91 0.33
CA ASN A 267 -1.29 51.52 1.65
C ASN A 267 -0.59 50.64 2.69
N ILE A 268 0.71 50.88 2.91
CA ILE A 268 1.38 50.46 4.14
C ILE A 268 2.21 51.64 4.65
N THR A 269 1.66 52.32 5.66
CA THR A 269 2.37 53.22 6.55
C THR A 269 3.43 52.46 7.33
N CYS A 270 4.65 53.00 7.34
CA CYS A 270 5.81 52.47 8.04
C CYS A 270 5.68 52.73 9.55
N SER A 271 5.67 51.68 10.38
CA SER A 271 5.99 51.82 11.80
C SER A 271 7.10 50.83 12.16
N SER A 272 8.26 51.38 12.49
CA SER A 272 9.44 50.68 12.95
C SER A 272 9.27 50.18 14.39
N SER A 273 9.35 48.87 14.60
CA SER A 273 9.73 48.31 15.90
C SER A 273 10.75 47.19 15.68
N HIS A 274 12.02 47.50 15.94
CA HIS A 274 13.12 46.56 15.99
C HIS A 274 12.90 45.55 17.12
N LYS A 275 12.81 44.26 16.78
CA LYS A 275 13.21 43.16 17.67
C LYS A 275 14.13 42.22 16.90
N SER A 276 15.39 42.21 17.31
CA SER A 276 16.46 41.37 16.79
C SER A 276 16.20 39.90 17.14
N PHE A 277 15.93 39.07 16.13
CA PHE A 277 16.12 37.63 16.23
C PHE A 277 17.45 37.28 15.55
N GLY A 278 18.32 36.57 16.28
CA GLY A 278 19.63 36.13 15.82
C GLY A 278 19.55 35.18 14.62
N PRO A 279 20.69 34.92 13.95
CA PRO A 279 20.70 34.24 12.67
C PRO A 279 20.29 32.77 12.82
N HIS A 280 19.12 32.42 12.28
CA HIS A 280 18.83 31.03 11.93
C HIS A 280 19.78 30.60 10.81
N PRO A 281 20.39 29.39 10.87
CA PRO A 281 21.19 28.90 9.77
C PRO A 281 20.29 28.73 8.55
N ARG A 282 20.69 29.35 7.44
CA ARG A 282 20.11 29.10 6.11
C ARG A 282 20.33 27.63 5.80
N SER A 283 19.29 26.81 5.94
CA SER A 283 19.26 25.49 5.35
C SER A 283 19.32 25.66 3.83
N SER A 284 20.34 25.07 3.22
CA SER A 284 20.43 24.91 1.78
C SER A 284 19.13 24.27 1.28
N GLY A 285 18.46 24.94 0.35
CA GLY A 285 17.18 24.55 -0.22
C GLY A 285 17.27 23.31 -1.12
N VAL A 286 17.64 22.17 -0.55
CA VAL A 286 17.51 20.85 -1.16
C VAL A 286 16.37 20.13 -0.43
N LEU A 287 15.25 19.92 -1.11
CA LEU A 287 14.17 19.05 -0.62
C LEU A 287 14.78 17.69 -0.24
N PRO A 288 14.47 17.10 0.94
CA PRO A 288 15.06 15.83 1.32
C PRO A 288 14.62 14.76 0.33
N ASP A 289 15.59 14.26 -0.42
CA ASP A 289 15.51 12.98 -1.12
C ASP A 289 15.28 11.91 -0.05
N ARG A 290 14.01 11.57 0.23
CA ARG A 290 13.67 10.49 1.17
C ARG A 290 14.05 9.16 0.52
N ARG A 291 15.35 8.88 0.54
CA ARG A 291 15.98 7.62 0.13
C ARG A 291 15.49 6.49 1.02
N ARG A 292 15.71 5.25 0.58
CA ARG A 292 15.57 4.11 1.48
C ARG A 292 16.67 4.20 2.51
N GLU A 293 16.27 4.31 3.75
CA GLU A 293 17.19 4.36 4.88
C GLU A 293 17.07 3.05 5.66
N PHE A 294 18.22 2.53 6.07
CA PHE A 294 18.32 1.40 6.96
C PHE A 294 18.82 1.85 8.32
N PHE A 295 18.29 1.20 9.35
CA PHE A 295 18.69 1.37 10.73
C PHE A 295 18.89 -0.01 11.33
N ASP A 296 19.78 -0.12 12.32
CA ASP A 296 20.00 -1.38 13.03
C ASP A 296 18.94 -1.61 14.13
N GLU A 297 18.19 -0.57 14.47
CA GLU A 297 17.13 -0.56 15.48
C GLU A 297 15.93 0.29 15.00
N ILE A 298 14.78 0.17 15.68
CA ILE A 298 13.58 0.97 15.43
C ILE A 298 13.83 2.41 15.90
N PRO A 299 13.93 3.40 15.00
CA PRO A 299 14.14 4.78 15.40
C PRO A 299 12.93 5.33 16.19
N ASP A 300 13.19 6.17 17.20
CA ASP A 300 12.14 6.74 18.06
C ASP A 300 11.02 7.46 17.28
N PHE A 301 11.37 8.14 16.19
CA PHE A 301 10.40 8.85 15.35
C PHE A 301 9.42 7.92 14.60
N LEU A 302 9.72 6.61 14.51
CA LEU A 302 8.82 5.61 13.95
C LEU A 302 7.89 5.01 14.98
N ILE A 303 8.28 4.92 16.26
CA ILE A 303 7.52 4.20 17.30
C ILE A 303 6.08 4.72 17.40
N SER A 304 5.90 6.04 17.48
CA SER A 304 4.56 6.65 17.58
C SER A 304 3.72 6.38 16.33
N TRP A 305 4.34 6.40 15.15
CA TRP A 305 3.68 6.13 13.88
C TRP A 305 3.29 4.64 13.75
N LEU A 306 4.16 3.72 14.15
CA LEU A 306 3.90 2.27 14.13
C LEU A 306 2.69 1.92 15.00
N LYS A 307 2.60 2.50 16.21
CA LYS A 307 1.48 2.30 17.15
C LYS A 307 0.12 2.81 16.62
N GLN A 308 0.12 3.73 15.65
CA GLN A 308 -1.10 4.27 15.05
C GLN A 308 -1.62 3.42 13.88
N GLN A 309 -0.84 2.46 13.38
CA GLN A 309 -1.26 1.66 12.25
C GLN A 309 -2.35 0.66 12.67
N GLN A 310 -3.38 0.55 11.85
CA GLN A 310 -4.55 -0.29 12.13
C GLN A 310 -4.32 -1.77 11.80
N MET A 311 -3.28 -2.05 11.00
CA MET A 311 -2.89 -3.38 10.59
C MET A 311 -1.44 -3.38 10.10
N PHE A 312 -0.88 -4.58 9.94
CA PHE A 312 0.45 -4.81 9.38
C PHE A 312 0.47 -6.14 8.62
N TRP A 313 1.55 -6.42 7.89
CA TRP A 313 1.74 -7.68 7.18
C TRP A 313 2.99 -8.38 7.70
N THR A 314 2.92 -9.70 7.79
CA THR A 314 4.07 -10.55 8.09
C THR A 314 4.40 -11.38 6.87
N ALA A 315 5.69 -11.47 6.54
CA ALA A 315 6.19 -12.45 5.59
C ALA A 315 7.24 -13.35 6.24
N THR A 316 7.13 -14.64 5.98
CA THR A 316 8.05 -15.69 6.43
C THR A 316 8.21 -16.69 5.29
N ALA A 317 9.29 -17.46 5.25
CA ALA A 317 9.47 -18.49 4.23
C ALA A 317 10.20 -19.70 4.82
N PRO A 318 9.89 -20.92 4.36
CA PRO A 318 10.64 -22.09 4.76
C PRO A 318 12.06 -22.05 4.17
N LEU A 319 13.00 -22.74 4.81
CA LEU A 319 14.37 -22.87 4.32
C LEU A 319 14.42 -23.67 3.02
N ASN A 320 13.53 -24.65 2.85
CA ASN A 320 13.41 -25.39 1.60
C ASN A 320 13.02 -24.44 0.45
N GLY A 321 13.91 -24.34 -0.56
CA GLY A 321 13.75 -23.53 -1.77
C GLY A 321 12.53 -23.84 -2.65
N ALA A 322 11.87 -24.99 -2.43
CA ALA A 322 10.62 -25.36 -3.10
C ALA A 322 9.37 -24.93 -2.31
N GLY A 323 9.48 -24.65 -1.00
CA GLY A 323 8.35 -24.27 -0.16
C GLY A 323 7.85 -22.85 -0.43
N HIS A 324 6.62 -22.56 -0.02
CA HIS A 324 5.91 -21.34 -0.35
C HIS A 324 6.27 -20.17 0.58
N VAL A 325 6.47 -18.98 0.01
CA VAL A 325 6.64 -17.76 0.80
C VAL A 325 5.29 -17.37 1.40
N ASN A 326 5.21 -17.32 2.73
CA ASN A 326 4.01 -16.87 3.41
C ASN A 326 3.92 -15.34 3.42
N LEU A 327 2.71 -14.84 3.24
CA LEU A 327 2.36 -13.44 3.35
C LEU A 327 1.00 -13.32 4.02
N SER A 328 0.89 -12.60 5.13
CA SER A 328 -0.35 -12.57 5.90
C SER A 328 -0.61 -11.21 6.54
N PRO A 329 -1.82 -10.64 6.41
CA PRO A 329 -2.21 -9.44 7.14
C PRO A 329 -2.55 -9.80 8.60
N LYS A 330 -2.14 -8.94 9.52
CA LYS A 330 -2.44 -8.99 10.96
C LYS A 330 -3.21 -7.72 11.33
N CYS A 331 -4.42 -7.91 11.85
CA CYS A 331 -5.48 -6.91 11.73
C CYS A 331 -6.28 -6.65 13.01
N THR A 332 -6.12 -7.51 14.02
CA THR A 332 -6.87 -7.38 15.28
C THR A 332 -6.32 -6.19 16.06
N ARG A 333 -7.20 -5.31 16.50
CA ARG A 333 -6.81 -4.09 17.25
C ARG A 333 -6.06 -4.46 18.53
N GLY A 334 -4.98 -3.73 18.81
CA GLY A 334 -4.27 -3.83 20.08
C GLY A 334 -3.39 -5.06 20.23
N THR A 335 -3.09 -5.79 19.15
CA THR A 335 -2.29 -7.02 19.20
C THR A 335 -0.82 -6.84 18.83
N PHE A 336 -0.37 -5.64 18.44
CA PHE A 336 1.04 -5.36 18.14
C PHE A 336 1.66 -4.49 19.23
N HIS A 337 2.80 -4.92 19.74
CA HIS A 337 3.45 -4.31 20.89
C HIS A 337 4.93 -4.08 20.60
N ILE A 338 5.42 -2.90 20.96
CA ILE A 338 6.84 -2.54 20.90
C ILE A 338 7.36 -2.60 22.34
N VAL A 339 8.34 -3.47 22.58
CA VAL A 339 9.00 -3.61 23.89
C VAL A 339 10.06 -2.52 24.02
N ASP A 340 10.94 -2.44 23.03
CA ASP A 340 12.01 -1.46 22.91
C ASP A 340 12.39 -1.28 21.41
N GLN A 341 13.53 -0.65 21.12
CA GLN A 341 13.98 -0.38 19.75
C GLN A 341 14.43 -1.65 19.00
N HIS A 342 14.67 -2.76 19.68
CA HIS A 342 15.13 -4.03 19.10
C HIS A 342 14.14 -5.17 19.24
N ARG A 343 13.03 -4.99 19.97
CA ARG A 343 12.09 -6.07 20.22
C ARG A 343 10.65 -5.62 20.10
N VAL A 344 9.91 -6.39 19.30
CA VAL A 344 8.45 -6.27 19.18
C VAL A 344 7.83 -7.63 19.40
N TRP A 345 6.54 -7.67 19.71
CA TRP A 345 5.77 -8.91 19.67
C TRP A 345 4.37 -8.64 19.16
N TYR A 346 3.72 -9.68 18.64
CA TYR A 346 2.31 -9.62 18.35
C TYR A 346 1.56 -10.88 18.74
N GLU A 347 0.29 -10.71 19.07
CA GLU A 347 -0.65 -11.80 19.35
C GLU A 347 -1.10 -12.43 18.01
N ASP A 348 -0.72 -13.68 17.77
CA ASP A 348 -1.15 -14.44 16.60
C ASP A 348 -2.54 -15.03 16.87
N MET A 349 -3.51 -14.53 16.10
CA MET A 349 -4.89 -14.96 16.17
C MET A 349 -5.13 -16.19 15.29
N SER A 350 -6.07 -17.02 15.74
CA SER A 350 -6.51 -18.22 15.04
C SER A 350 -7.03 -17.90 13.65
N GLY A 351 -6.47 -18.56 12.65
CA GLY A 351 -6.91 -18.47 11.26
C GLY A 351 -6.74 -19.81 10.57
N SER A 352 -7.08 -19.86 9.29
CA SER A 352 -7.03 -21.09 8.50
C SER A 352 -5.62 -21.59 8.16
N GLY A 353 -4.59 -20.79 8.41
CA GLY A 353 -3.18 -21.13 8.16
C GLY A 353 -2.34 -21.02 9.42
N VAL A 354 -1.15 -21.62 9.41
CA VAL A 354 -0.18 -21.66 10.51
C VAL A 354 1.26 -21.40 10.04
N GLU A 355 1.41 -20.87 8.83
CA GLU A 355 2.68 -20.79 8.09
C GLU A 355 3.72 -19.95 8.83
N THR A 356 3.32 -18.83 9.45
CA THR A 356 4.25 -18.04 10.26
C THR A 356 4.83 -18.86 11.41
N ILE A 357 3.99 -19.56 12.18
CA ILE A 357 4.44 -20.40 13.29
C ILE A 357 5.34 -21.53 12.77
N SER A 358 4.92 -22.20 11.70
CA SER A 358 5.70 -23.29 11.11
C SER A 358 7.09 -22.87 10.63
N HIS A 359 7.19 -21.74 9.92
CA HIS A 359 8.48 -21.25 9.42
C HIS A 359 9.40 -20.77 10.57
N LEU A 360 8.83 -20.20 11.64
CA LEU A 360 9.61 -19.76 12.79
C LEU A 360 10.10 -20.93 13.66
N LYS A 361 9.32 -22.02 13.74
CA LYS A 361 9.71 -23.25 14.45
C LYS A 361 10.60 -24.19 13.63
N GLU A 362 10.76 -23.95 12.32
CA GLU A 362 11.66 -24.73 11.48
C GLU A 362 13.11 -24.59 12.01
N PRO A 363 13.80 -25.69 12.33
CA PRO A 363 15.15 -25.62 12.90
C PRO A 363 16.12 -24.85 12.00
N GLY A 364 16.82 -23.87 12.58
CA GLY A 364 17.77 -23.01 11.85
C GLY A 364 17.10 -21.92 11.00
N ASN A 365 15.79 -21.72 11.13
CA ASN A 365 15.08 -20.60 10.54
C ASN A 365 14.73 -19.57 11.63
N GLY A 366 13.59 -18.89 11.50
CA GLY A 366 13.21 -17.75 12.34
C GLY A 366 13.03 -16.47 11.53
N ARG A 367 13.30 -16.48 10.22
CA ARG A 367 13.22 -15.28 9.38
C ARG A 367 11.78 -14.75 9.30
N ILE A 368 11.61 -13.49 9.72
CA ILE A 368 10.34 -12.77 9.59
C ILE A 368 10.58 -11.32 9.18
N THR A 369 9.68 -10.81 8.34
CA THR A 369 9.57 -9.38 8.08
C THR A 369 8.19 -8.88 8.40
N VAL A 370 8.12 -7.80 9.19
CA VAL A 370 6.89 -7.08 9.52
C VAL A 370 6.83 -5.79 8.70
N LEU A 371 5.79 -5.63 7.90
CA LEU A 371 5.57 -4.48 7.03
C LEU A 371 4.44 -3.59 7.56
N PHE A 372 4.72 -2.30 7.62
CA PHE A 372 3.77 -1.22 7.83
C PHE A 372 3.80 -0.24 6.68
N HIS A 373 2.65 0.35 6.36
CA HIS A 373 2.61 1.47 5.43
C HIS A 373 1.43 2.41 5.66
N ALA A 374 1.59 3.66 5.24
CA ALA A 374 0.63 4.73 5.47
C ALA A 374 -0.49 4.73 4.41
N PHE A 375 -1.70 4.36 4.83
CA PHE A 375 -2.93 4.59 4.07
C PHE A 375 -3.40 6.05 4.15
N GLU A 376 -3.20 6.68 5.30
CA GLU A 376 -3.58 8.07 5.58
C GLU A 376 -2.33 8.95 5.71
N GLY A 377 -2.49 10.25 5.47
CA GLY A 377 -1.41 11.22 5.66
C GLY A 377 -0.21 11.04 4.71
N PRO A 378 0.98 11.52 5.12
CA PRO A 378 2.20 11.43 4.31
C PRO A 378 2.58 9.99 3.99
N PRO A 379 3.00 9.70 2.75
CA PRO A 379 3.33 8.34 2.34
C PRO A 379 4.59 7.86 3.05
N ARG A 380 4.55 6.60 3.52
CA ARG A 380 5.64 5.95 4.26
C ARG A 380 5.46 4.44 4.20
N ILE A 381 6.59 3.72 4.12
CA ILE A 381 6.69 2.28 4.35
C ILE A 381 7.77 2.05 5.41
N CYS A 382 7.53 1.08 6.30
CA CYS A 382 8.51 0.58 7.26
C CYS A 382 8.51 -0.95 7.22
N ARG A 383 9.70 -1.55 7.20
CA ARG A 383 9.90 -3.00 7.34
C ARG A 383 10.77 -3.24 8.56
N LEU A 384 10.31 -4.10 9.47
CA LEU A 384 11.10 -4.63 10.57
C LEU A 384 11.56 -6.02 10.15
N PHE A 385 12.86 -6.19 9.97
CA PHE A 385 13.48 -7.47 9.71
C PHE A 385 13.98 -8.04 11.04
N GLY A 386 13.64 -9.29 11.32
CA GLY A 386 13.99 -9.89 12.59
C GLY A 386 13.96 -11.41 12.59
N THR A 387 14.35 -11.94 13.74
CA THR A 387 14.25 -13.36 14.08
C THR A 387 13.05 -13.56 15.00
N GLY A 388 12.12 -14.42 14.60
CA GLY A 388 10.88 -14.69 15.30
C GLY A 388 10.98 -15.89 16.24
N THR A 389 10.42 -15.75 17.45
CA THR A 389 10.22 -16.83 18.42
C THR A 389 8.72 -17.02 18.68
N VAL A 390 8.27 -18.28 18.78
CA VAL A 390 6.86 -18.63 19.02
C VAL A 390 6.68 -19.07 20.48
N HIS A 391 5.72 -18.46 21.17
CA HIS A 391 5.22 -18.94 22.46
C HIS A 391 3.75 -19.32 22.30
N GLU A 392 3.44 -20.62 22.38
CA GLU A 392 2.09 -21.12 22.12
C GLU A 392 1.16 -20.98 23.33
N TYR A 393 -0.13 -20.86 23.05
CA TYR A 393 -1.17 -20.84 24.07
C TYR A 393 -1.01 -22.02 25.04
N GLY A 394 -1.15 -21.74 26.34
CA GLY A 394 -0.97 -22.74 27.41
C GLY A 394 0.45 -22.85 27.96
N SER A 395 1.46 -22.30 27.28
CA SER A 395 2.83 -22.22 27.82
C SER A 395 2.99 -21.12 28.88
N ALA A 396 4.00 -21.26 29.74
CA ALA A 396 4.34 -20.24 30.73
C ALA A 396 4.83 -18.95 30.06
N GLU A 397 5.60 -19.09 28.99
CA GLU A 397 6.14 -18.00 28.19
C GLU A 397 5.02 -17.17 27.55
N TYR A 398 3.99 -17.82 26.99
CA TYR A 398 2.82 -17.12 26.46
C TYR A 398 2.11 -16.30 27.56
N ASN A 399 1.92 -16.89 28.74
CA ASN A 399 1.25 -16.23 29.86
C ASN A 399 2.03 -15.03 30.43
N ASN A 400 3.35 -14.96 30.23
CA ASN A 400 4.17 -13.80 30.60
C ASN A 400 3.86 -12.57 29.73
N PHE A 401 3.42 -12.76 28.49
CA PHE A 401 3.01 -11.67 27.60
C PHE A 401 1.51 -11.39 27.70
N ILE A 402 0.70 -12.45 27.77
CA ILE A 402 -0.76 -12.36 27.74
C ILE A 402 -1.31 -13.12 28.94
N SER A 403 -1.70 -12.38 29.97
CA SER A 403 -2.37 -12.99 31.12
C SER A 403 -3.72 -13.61 30.70
N PRO A 404 -4.19 -14.68 31.38
CA PRO A 404 -5.51 -15.26 31.10
C PRO A 404 -6.66 -14.24 31.16
N GLY A 405 -6.54 -13.22 32.02
CA GLY A 405 -7.54 -12.15 32.16
C GLY A 405 -7.52 -11.12 31.01
N THR A 406 -6.45 -11.02 30.21
CA THR A 406 -6.33 -10.05 29.12
C THR A 406 -6.39 -10.68 27.74
N ARG A 407 -6.22 -12.01 27.64
CA ARG A 407 -6.34 -12.78 26.39
C ARG A 407 -7.64 -12.50 25.65
N VAL A 408 -7.57 -12.32 24.34
CA VAL A 408 -8.75 -12.23 23.47
C VAL A 408 -9.09 -13.58 22.82
N PRO A 409 -10.38 -13.83 22.48
CA PRO A 409 -10.77 -15.09 21.87
C PRO A 409 -10.00 -15.40 20.58
N GLY A 410 -9.54 -16.65 20.46
CA GLY A 410 -8.80 -17.12 19.29
C GLY A 410 -7.31 -16.85 19.34
N SER A 411 -6.80 -16.22 20.39
CA SER A 411 -5.36 -16.09 20.59
C SER A 411 -4.70 -17.46 20.74
N ARG A 412 -3.76 -17.78 19.84
CA ARG A 412 -3.12 -19.11 19.78
C ARG A 412 -1.61 -19.09 20.03
N ALA A 413 -0.96 -17.96 19.82
CA ALA A 413 0.46 -17.79 20.11
C ALA A 413 0.83 -16.32 20.29
N VAL A 414 1.96 -16.08 20.95
CA VAL A 414 2.70 -14.82 20.91
C VAL A 414 3.89 -15.02 20.00
N ILE A 415 4.07 -14.10 19.05
CA ILE A 415 5.22 -14.08 18.16
C ILE A 415 6.11 -12.92 18.58
N VAL A 416 7.24 -13.24 19.20
CA VAL A 416 8.28 -12.26 19.55
C VAL A 416 9.21 -12.11 18.37
N VAL A 417 9.58 -10.89 18.02
CA VAL A 417 10.50 -10.60 16.91
C VAL A 417 11.65 -9.76 17.45
N ASP A 418 12.85 -10.34 17.43
CA ASP A 418 14.10 -9.64 17.67
C ASP A 418 14.51 -8.94 16.37
N VAL A 419 14.33 -7.62 16.33
CA VAL A 419 14.57 -6.75 15.19
C VAL A 419 16.05 -6.43 15.09
N HIS A 420 16.67 -6.84 13.98
CA HIS A 420 18.09 -6.60 13.69
C HIS A 420 18.30 -5.63 12.52
N LYS A 421 17.24 -5.26 11.79
CA LYS A 421 17.30 -4.24 10.74
C LYS A 421 15.93 -3.62 10.50
N VAL A 422 15.90 -2.32 10.25
CA VAL A 422 14.71 -1.56 9.90
C VAL A 422 14.92 -0.88 8.56
N GLY A 423 14.01 -1.09 7.61
CA GLY A 423 14.04 -0.44 6.30
C GLY A 423 12.87 0.53 6.12
N THR A 424 13.15 1.79 5.82
CA THR A 424 12.11 2.79 5.50
C THR A 424 12.11 3.12 4.01
N SER A 425 10.94 3.42 3.43
CA SER A 425 10.86 3.97 2.07
C SER A 425 9.64 4.89 1.87
N CYS A 426 9.62 5.59 0.72
CA CYS A 426 8.75 6.74 0.50
C CYS A 426 7.25 6.43 0.33
N GLY A 427 6.86 5.21 -0.08
CA GLY A 427 5.44 4.81 -0.18
C GLY A 427 4.59 5.57 -1.21
N TYR A 428 5.20 6.26 -2.20
CA TYR A 428 4.47 7.11 -3.14
C TYR A 428 3.45 6.39 -4.03
N ALA A 429 3.58 5.07 -4.17
CA ALA A 429 2.69 4.22 -4.95
C ALA A 429 1.48 3.70 -4.16
N ILE A 430 1.38 4.00 -2.86
CA ILE A 430 0.32 3.46 -2.00
C ILE A 430 -0.89 4.40 -2.06
N PRO A 431 -2.09 3.93 -2.41
CA PRO A 431 -3.27 4.79 -2.49
C PRO A 431 -3.69 5.34 -1.12
N PHE A 432 -4.52 6.38 -1.16
CA PHE A 432 -5.21 6.87 0.02
C PHE A 432 -6.40 5.98 0.34
N TYR A 433 -6.44 5.54 1.59
CA TYR A 433 -7.58 4.89 2.20
C TYR A 433 -7.91 5.59 3.50
N GLN A 434 -9.20 5.74 3.82
CA GLN A 434 -9.66 6.23 5.10
C GLN A 434 -10.07 5.06 5.99
N PHE A 435 -9.54 4.98 7.20
CA PHE A 435 -9.98 3.96 8.16
C PHE A 435 -11.43 4.21 8.59
N LYS A 436 -12.23 3.15 8.67
CA LYS A 436 -13.62 3.21 9.16
C LYS A 436 -13.76 2.53 10.52
N SER A 437 -13.47 1.25 10.57
CA SER A 437 -13.62 0.44 11.78
C SER A 437 -12.84 -0.87 11.70
N HIS A 438 -12.73 -1.56 12.84
CA HIS A 438 -12.30 -2.96 12.85
C HIS A 438 -13.49 -3.91 12.65
N ARG A 439 -13.23 -5.04 11.97
CA ARG A 439 -14.14 -6.19 11.96
C ARG A 439 -13.96 -7.00 13.24
N ASN A 440 -15.06 -7.32 13.92
CA ASN A 440 -15.04 -8.16 15.12
C ASN A 440 -15.48 -9.61 14.86
N GLN A 441 -15.77 -9.96 13.61
CA GLN A 441 -16.21 -11.30 13.21
C GLN A 441 -15.20 -12.41 13.59
N LEU A 442 -13.90 -12.11 13.59
CA LEU A 442 -12.88 -13.09 13.99
C LEU A 442 -12.97 -13.42 15.49
N LEU A 443 -13.12 -12.38 16.32
CA LEU A 443 -13.25 -12.50 17.77
C LEU A 443 -14.56 -13.20 18.14
N GLN A 444 -15.67 -12.84 17.49
CA GLN A 444 -16.97 -13.49 17.68
C GLN A 444 -16.95 -14.97 17.28
N TRP A 445 -16.35 -15.29 16.13
CA TRP A 445 -16.20 -16.67 15.67
C TRP A 445 -15.37 -17.49 16.66
N ALA A 446 -14.24 -16.96 17.12
CA ALA A 446 -13.37 -17.63 18.05
C ALA A 446 -14.03 -17.79 19.43
N GLN A 447 -14.71 -16.76 19.93
CA GLN A 447 -15.45 -16.81 21.19
C GLN A 447 -16.51 -17.92 21.17
N LYS A 448 -17.28 -18.03 20.09
CA LYS A 448 -18.27 -19.11 19.94
C LYS A 448 -17.62 -20.49 20.00
N LYS A 449 -16.46 -20.65 19.36
CA LYS A 449 -15.68 -21.90 19.38
C LYS A 449 -15.16 -22.22 20.79
N GLU A 450 -14.63 -21.23 21.48
CA GLU A 450 -14.14 -21.36 22.86
C GLU A 450 -15.27 -21.65 23.85
N SER A 451 -16.43 -20.98 23.76
CA SER A 451 -17.59 -21.30 24.60
C SER A 451 -18.09 -22.72 24.38
N THR A 452 -17.99 -23.23 23.15
CA THR A 452 -18.34 -24.62 22.83
C THR A 452 -17.37 -25.60 23.50
N ASP A 453 -16.08 -25.27 23.60
CA ASP A 453 -15.11 -26.06 24.38
C ASP A 453 -15.36 -25.94 25.89
N ASP A 454 -15.59 -24.74 26.41
CA ASP A 454 -15.83 -24.51 27.83
C ASP A 454 -17.05 -25.27 28.35
N ASP A 455 -18.13 -25.32 27.58
CA ASP A 455 -19.35 -26.06 27.95
C ASP A 455 -19.14 -27.58 27.88
N ALA A 456 -18.35 -28.07 26.91
CA ALA A 456 -17.97 -29.48 26.84
C ALA A 456 -17.04 -29.88 28.00
N LEU A 457 -16.04 -29.07 28.31
CA LEU A 457 -15.13 -29.29 29.44
C LEU A 457 -15.89 -29.33 30.78
N LYS A 458 -16.88 -28.45 30.99
CA LYS A 458 -17.74 -28.51 32.19
C LYS A 458 -18.56 -29.80 32.28
N ALA A 459 -18.98 -30.37 31.14
CA ALA A 459 -19.87 -31.53 31.10
C ALA A 459 -19.12 -32.87 31.16
N SER A 460 -17.97 -32.98 30.47
CA SER A 460 -17.26 -34.24 30.29
C SER A 460 -15.75 -34.17 30.56
N ASN A 461 -15.22 -33.02 30.97
CA ASN A 461 -13.78 -32.78 31.12
C ASN A 461 -12.97 -33.03 29.83
N GLU A 462 -13.63 -32.94 28.68
CA GLU A 462 -13.05 -33.14 27.35
C GLU A 462 -13.50 -31.98 26.44
N PRO A 463 -12.63 -31.48 25.55
CA PRO A 463 -13.00 -30.41 24.62
C PRO A 463 -13.97 -30.89 23.54
N SER A 464 -14.65 -29.94 22.89
CA SER A 464 -15.62 -30.27 21.86
C SER A 464 -14.96 -30.57 20.53
N SER A 465 -15.45 -31.58 19.81
CA SER A 465 -15.08 -31.81 18.39
C SER A 465 -15.48 -30.66 17.46
N LYS A 466 -16.30 -29.72 17.94
CA LYS A 466 -16.70 -28.51 17.21
C LYS A 466 -16.04 -27.25 17.77
N GLY A 467 -15.23 -27.35 18.82
CA GLY A 467 -14.58 -26.23 19.47
C GLY A 467 -13.34 -25.71 18.75
N LEU A 468 -12.58 -24.89 19.45
CA LEU A 468 -11.34 -24.27 18.97
C LEU A 468 -10.16 -25.25 19.00
N TYR A 469 -10.07 -26.12 20.02
CA TYR A 469 -8.99 -27.11 20.08
C TYR A 469 -9.02 -28.10 18.90
N SER A 470 -10.19 -28.66 18.56
CA SER A 470 -10.34 -29.50 17.36
C SER A 470 -9.99 -28.73 16.09
N TYR A 471 -10.37 -27.45 16.02
CA TYR A 471 -10.02 -26.60 14.88
C TYR A 471 -8.51 -26.44 14.72
N TRP A 472 -7.77 -26.19 15.81
CA TRP A 472 -6.31 -26.11 15.79
C TRP A 472 -5.65 -27.42 15.37
N LYS A 473 -6.12 -28.54 15.92
CA LYS A 473 -5.64 -29.87 15.56
C LYS A 473 -5.78 -30.15 14.05
N GLU A 474 -6.93 -29.82 13.48
CA GLU A 474 -7.24 -30.08 12.07
C GLU A 474 -6.55 -29.12 11.10
N HIS A 475 -6.46 -27.83 11.45
CA HIS A 475 -6.08 -26.78 10.49
C HIS A 475 -4.74 -26.10 10.79
N ASN A 476 -4.19 -26.27 12.00
CA ASN A 476 -3.01 -25.53 12.45
C ASN A 476 -1.89 -26.44 12.98
N ALA A 477 -2.05 -27.76 12.91
CA ALA A 477 -0.96 -28.70 13.24
C ALA A 477 0.17 -28.71 12.20
N ARG A 478 -0.11 -28.33 10.94
CA ARG A 478 0.88 -28.26 9.86
C ARG A 478 0.58 -27.13 8.87
N SER A 479 1.63 -26.56 8.30
CA SER A 479 1.56 -25.62 7.17
C SER A 479 1.19 -26.32 5.86
N ILE A 480 0.94 -25.52 4.81
CA ILE A 480 0.69 -26.02 3.45
C ILE A 480 1.85 -26.82 2.85
N ASP A 481 3.07 -26.59 3.35
CA ASP A 481 4.29 -27.31 2.96
C ASP A 481 4.58 -28.52 3.87
N GLY A 482 3.65 -28.86 4.77
CA GLY A 482 3.76 -30.01 5.67
C GLY A 482 4.67 -29.80 6.89
N ILE A 483 5.25 -28.60 7.06
CA ILE A 483 6.07 -28.24 8.22
C ILE A 483 5.18 -28.16 9.47
N ALA A 484 5.66 -28.68 10.60
CA ALA A 484 4.93 -28.67 11.88
C ALA A 484 4.51 -27.25 12.28
N GLY A 485 3.28 -27.09 12.77
CA GLY A 485 2.70 -25.84 13.24
C GLY A 485 2.60 -25.81 14.76
N LEU A 486 1.39 -25.65 15.28
CA LEU A 486 1.11 -25.74 16.71
C LEU A 486 1.47 -27.14 17.25
N ASP A 487 2.04 -27.19 18.44
CA ASP A 487 2.35 -28.43 19.14
C ASP A 487 1.08 -29.12 19.60
N SER A 488 1.11 -30.46 19.63
CA SER A 488 -0.04 -31.25 20.08
C SER A 488 -0.47 -30.90 21.51
N LYS A 489 0.47 -30.55 22.38
CA LYS A 489 0.21 -30.09 23.75
C LYS A 489 -0.75 -28.90 23.81
N THR A 490 -0.68 -28.01 22.84
CA THR A 490 -1.53 -26.81 22.74
C THR A 490 -3.01 -27.16 22.58
N PHE A 491 -3.35 -28.34 22.07
CA PHE A 491 -4.74 -28.76 21.82
C PHE A 491 -5.12 -30.16 22.35
N GLU A 492 -4.18 -30.98 22.81
CA GLU A 492 -4.43 -32.34 23.36
C GLU A 492 -4.27 -32.39 24.89
N GLU A 493 -3.42 -31.55 25.47
CA GLU A 493 -3.23 -31.47 26.94
C GLU A 493 -4.10 -30.34 27.55
N ALA A 494 -4.95 -29.73 26.73
CA ALA A 494 -5.68 -28.52 27.08
C ALA A 494 -7.01 -28.83 27.78
N VAL A 495 -6.96 -28.90 29.11
CA VAL A 495 -8.11 -29.19 29.98
C VAL A 495 -8.70 -27.95 30.66
N ASN A 496 -8.07 -26.78 30.46
CA ASN A 496 -8.50 -25.55 31.11
C ASN A 496 -9.51 -24.79 30.22
N PRO A 497 -10.63 -24.33 30.80
CA PRO A 497 -11.58 -23.49 30.08
C PRO A 497 -10.95 -22.13 29.72
N PHE A 498 -11.30 -21.61 28.55
CA PHE A 498 -10.85 -20.33 28.02
C PHE A 498 -11.43 -19.14 28.81
N LYS A 499 -12.68 -19.26 29.28
CA LYS A 499 -13.40 -18.21 30.06
C LYS A 499 -13.52 -16.87 29.34
N THR A 500 -13.78 -16.89 28.03
CA THR A 500 -13.94 -15.67 27.22
C THR A 500 -15.40 -15.28 26.96
N GLY A 501 -16.37 -16.10 27.40
CA GLY A 501 -17.80 -15.98 27.07
C GLY A 501 -18.50 -14.68 27.51
N ASP A 502 -18.02 -14.02 28.56
CA ASP A 502 -18.71 -12.84 29.13
C ASP A 502 -18.39 -11.52 28.41
N ARG A 503 -17.47 -11.53 27.43
CA ARG A 503 -17.04 -10.31 26.73
C ARG A 503 -17.91 -10.03 25.50
N VAL A 504 -18.27 -8.77 25.29
CA VAL A 504 -19.02 -8.36 24.09
C VAL A 504 -18.07 -7.77 23.06
N PHE A 505 -18.05 -8.37 21.87
CA PHE A 505 -17.30 -7.86 20.71
C PHE A 505 -18.29 -7.44 19.62
N THR A 506 -18.72 -6.19 19.60
CA THR A 506 -19.57 -5.63 18.54
C THR A 506 -18.71 -4.92 17.50
N SER A 507 -18.91 -5.18 16.20
CA SER A 507 -18.19 -4.43 15.15
C SER A 507 -18.49 -2.94 15.30
N ASP A 508 -17.49 -2.07 15.14
CA ASP A 508 -17.70 -0.63 15.39
C ASP A 508 -18.70 -0.01 14.37
N ASP A 509 -18.95 -0.70 13.24
CA ASP A 509 -19.91 -0.30 12.19
C ASP A 509 -21.31 -0.95 12.30
N GLU A 510 -21.59 -1.82 13.28
CA GLU A 510 -22.97 -2.27 13.47
C GLU A 510 -23.80 -1.13 14.07
N PRO A 511 -24.93 -0.72 13.44
CA PRO A 511 -25.83 0.22 14.09
C PRO A 511 -26.30 -0.41 15.39
N SER A 512 -25.97 0.23 16.51
CA SER A 512 -26.43 -0.17 17.83
C SER A 512 -27.94 -0.38 17.77
N THR A 513 -28.40 -1.61 17.93
CA THR A 513 -29.82 -1.94 18.11
C THR A 513 -30.25 -1.55 19.52
N THR A 514 -30.03 -0.29 19.89
CA THR A 514 -30.71 0.32 21.03
C THR A 514 -32.10 0.69 20.53
N SER A 515 -33.11 0.05 21.12
CA SER A 515 -34.53 0.22 20.84
C SER A 515 -34.91 1.68 20.54
N ILE A 516 -35.19 1.99 19.28
CA ILE A 516 -35.83 3.24 18.89
C ILE A 516 -37.25 3.20 19.46
N ARG A 517 -37.47 3.90 20.58
CA ARG A 517 -38.82 4.33 20.95
C ARG A 517 -39.34 5.20 19.80
N LYS A 518 -40.47 4.79 19.22
CA LYS A 518 -41.21 5.55 18.20
C LYS A 518 -41.37 7.00 18.67
N ALA A 519 -40.72 7.94 18.00
CA ALA A 519 -41.04 9.35 18.11
C ALA A 519 -42.25 9.67 17.22
N ASP A 520 -43.16 10.42 17.82
CA ASP A 520 -44.44 10.92 17.31
C ASP A 520 -44.25 11.79 16.05
N PRO A 521 -45.02 11.58 14.96
CA PRO A 521 -44.89 12.38 13.74
C PRO A 521 -45.65 13.71 13.88
N SER A 522 -45.02 14.71 14.49
CA SER A 522 -45.52 16.10 14.42
C SER A 522 -44.40 17.14 14.49
N ALA A 523 -43.65 17.29 13.40
CA ALA A 523 -42.90 18.54 13.14
C ALA A 523 -42.51 18.68 11.66
N GLY A 524 -43.28 19.52 10.96
CA GLY A 524 -42.82 20.50 9.95
C GLY A 524 -41.83 20.08 8.86
N SER A 525 -42.36 19.99 7.64
CA SER A 525 -41.61 20.04 6.38
C SER A 525 -40.65 21.24 6.29
N PHE A 526 -39.38 21.01 5.94
CA PHE A 526 -38.45 22.06 5.54
C PHE A 526 -37.72 21.66 4.23
N TRP A 527 -38.38 21.91 3.10
CA TRP A 527 -37.75 22.00 1.79
C TRP A 527 -38.18 23.32 1.16
N SER A 528 -37.26 24.27 0.98
CA SER A 528 -37.16 25.09 -0.24
C SER A 528 -36.03 26.12 -0.15
N ASN A 529 -35.47 26.39 -1.34
CA ASN A 529 -34.74 27.59 -1.76
C ASN A 529 -33.22 27.63 -1.60
N ASN A 530 -32.55 27.01 -2.58
CA ASN A 530 -31.32 27.54 -3.17
C ASN A 530 -31.64 28.85 -3.90
N MET A 531 -31.17 29.99 -3.37
CA MET A 531 -31.14 31.25 -4.10
C MET A 531 -29.68 31.72 -4.17
N LEU A 532 -29.06 31.51 -5.34
CA LEU A 532 -27.82 32.17 -5.72
C LEU A 532 -28.02 33.68 -5.59
N ASP A 533 -27.13 34.32 -4.83
CA ASP A 533 -27.21 35.73 -4.48
C ASP A 533 -27.23 36.63 -5.73
N LEU A 534 -28.38 37.24 -5.99
CA LEU A 534 -28.66 38.09 -7.14
C LEU A 534 -27.71 39.31 -7.19
N LYS A 535 -27.12 39.70 -6.05
CA LYS A 535 -26.13 40.79 -5.96
C LYS A 535 -24.79 40.43 -6.61
N PHE A 536 -24.41 39.15 -6.58
CA PHE A 536 -23.18 38.66 -7.20
C PHE A 536 -23.29 38.66 -8.74
N LEU A 537 -24.47 38.29 -9.26
CA LEU A 537 -24.72 38.27 -10.70
C LEU A 537 -24.81 39.69 -11.29
N THR A 538 -25.39 40.66 -10.56
CA THR A 538 -25.44 42.06 -10.99
C THR A 538 -24.06 42.73 -11.02
N GLY A 539 -23.16 42.37 -10.09
CA GLY A 539 -21.78 42.88 -10.07
C GLY A 539 -20.95 42.40 -11.26
N LEU A 540 -21.15 41.14 -11.68
CA LEU A 540 -20.42 40.55 -12.79
C LEU A 540 -20.83 41.15 -14.15
N ILE A 541 -22.13 41.44 -14.33
CA ILE A 541 -22.66 42.03 -15.57
C ILE A 541 -22.23 43.50 -15.72
N LEU A 542 -22.19 44.27 -14.63
CA LEU A 542 -21.73 45.66 -14.66
C LEU A 542 -20.22 45.77 -14.94
N GLY A 543 -19.40 44.84 -14.44
CA GLY A 543 -17.96 44.80 -14.74
C GLY A 543 -17.66 44.50 -16.20
N VAL A 544 -18.43 43.61 -16.84
CA VAL A 544 -18.26 43.27 -18.26
C VAL A 544 -18.69 44.43 -19.18
N LEU A 545 -19.73 45.18 -18.80
CA LEU A 545 -20.19 46.36 -19.57
C LEU A 545 -19.24 47.57 -19.45
N ALA A 546 -18.61 47.79 -18.29
CA ALA A 546 -17.62 48.85 -18.12
C ALA A 546 -16.35 48.62 -18.97
N THR A 547 -16.00 47.35 -19.20
CA THR A 547 -14.80 46.97 -19.96
C THR A 547 -15.02 47.04 -21.48
N SER A 548 -16.26 46.87 -21.97
CA SER A 548 -16.59 47.01 -23.41
C SER A 548 -16.77 48.47 -23.86
N MET A 549 -17.04 49.40 -22.94
CA MET A 549 -17.10 50.83 -23.23
C MET A 549 -15.71 51.49 -23.29
N ALA A 550 -14.72 50.95 -22.57
CA ALA A 550 -13.35 51.49 -22.54
C ALA A 550 -12.50 51.13 -23.77
N THR A 551 -12.99 50.25 -24.66
CA THR A 551 -12.27 49.80 -25.87
C THR A 551 -12.72 50.49 -27.16
N ARG A 552 -13.50 51.59 -27.08
CA ARG A 552 -13.88 52.42 -28.24
C ARG A 552 -13.18 53.78 -28.35
N TYR A 553 -12.29 54.12 -27.42
CA TYR A 553 -11.38 55.25 -27.56
C TYR A 553 -10.03 54.88 -26.96
N VAL A 554 -9.10 54.45 -27.82
CA VAL A 554 -7.64 54.67 -27.86
C VAL A 554 -7.09 53.83 -29.01
#